data_AF-A0AAW8PWS5-F1
#
_entry.id   AF-A0AAW8PWS5-F1
#
_cell.length_a   1.000
_cell.length_b   1.000
_cell.length_c   1.000
_cell.angle_alpha   90.00
_cell.angle_beta   90.00
_cell.angle_gamma   90.00
#
_symmetry.space_group_name_H-M   'P 1'
#
loop_
_entity.id
_entity.type
_entity.pdbx_description
1 polymer ?
#
loop_
_entity_poly.entity_id
_entity_poly.type
_entity_poly.pdbx_seq_one_letter_code
_entity_poly.pdbx_strand_id
1 'polypeptide(L)'
;MSHFTIKLRQILHKTRDEWAKFAIREMEISPNTITKFYGYKSSCDLEQVLKQDENDANSDICSTPCARSLTSDVSKTTIFD
;
A
#
# COMPACT_ATOMS: atom_id res chain seq x y z
N MET A 1 -11.67 -17.72 10.75
CA MET A 1 -10.37 -17.43 11.42
C MET A 1 -10.64 -17.09 12.87
N SER A 2 -9.85 -17.57 13.83
CA SER A 2 -10.04 -17.24 15.24
C SER A 2 -9.66 -15.79 15.54
N HIS A 3 -10.26 -15.19 16.57
CA HIS A 3 -9.94 -13.83 17.01
C HIS A 3 -8.45 -13.62 17.29
N PHE A 4 -7.77 -14.65 17.84
CA PHE A 4 -6.33 -14.65 18.03
C PHE A 4 -5.55 -14.49 16.73
N THR A 5 -5.90 -15.26 15.69
CA THR A 5 -5.21 -15.20 14.38
C THR A 5 -5.38 -13.84 13.68
N ILE A 6 -6.51 -13.17 13.90
CA ILE A 6 -6.76 -11.81 13.36
C ILE A 6 -5.84 -10.81 14.05
N LYS A 7 -5.79 -10.81 15.40
CA LYS A 7 -4.92 -9.92 16.17
C LYS A 7 -3.44 -10.13 15.84
N LEU A 8 -3.01 -11.39 15.74
CA LEU A 8 -1.63 -11.71 15.38
C LEU A 8 -1.27 -11.15 14.00
N ARG A 9 -2.16 -11.32 13.01
CA ARG A 9 -1.97 -10.75 11.67
C ARG A 9 -1.85 -9.23 11.70
N GLN A 10 -2.70 -8.55 12.46
CA GLN A 10 -2.65 -7.08 12.60
C GLN A 10 -1.31 -6.62 13.19
N ILE A 11 -0.83 -7.29 14.24
CA ILE A 11 0.47 -6.96 14.86
C ILE A 11 1.61 -7.17 13.87
N LEU A 12 1.62 -8.29 13.14
CA LEU A 12 2.66 -8.57 12.14
C LEU A 12 2.68 -7.53 11.02
N HIS A 13 1.52 -7.12 10.53
CA HIS A 13 1.45 -6.05 9.52
C HIS A 13 1.95 -4.73 10.07
N LYS A 14 1.53 -4.33 11.27
CA LYS A 14 2.01 -3.10 11.92
C LYS A 14 3.53 -3.11 12.09
N THR A 15 4.10 -4.21 12.59
CA THR A 15 5.54 -4.33 12.78
C THR A 15 6.29 -4.24 11.45
N ARG A 16 5.80 -4.91 10.39
CA ARG A 16 6.40 -4.81 9.06
C ARG A 16 6.39 -3.37 8.56
N ASP A 17 5.27 -2.68 8.71
CA ASP A 17 5.07 -1.33 8.21
C ASP A 17 6.00 -0.32 8.92
N GLU A 18 6.18 -0.46 10.24
CA GLU A 18 7.14 0.36 10.99
C GLU A 18 8.60 0.11 10.57
N TRP A 19 8.98 -1.16 10.38
CA TRP A 19 10.32 -1.48 9.88
C TRP A 19 10.56 -1.00 8.45
N ALA A 20 9.53 -1.01 7.60
CA ALA A 20 9.62 -0.50 6.24
C ALA A 20 9.88 1.00 6.22
N LYS A 21 9.16 1.76 7.06
CA LYS A 21 9.38 3.21 7.23
C LYS A 21 10.80 3.51 7.68
N PHE A 22 11.25 2.86 8.76
CA PHE A 22 12.60 3.04 9.30
C PHE A 22 13.69 2.74 8.27
N ALA A 23 13.58 1.62 7.55
CA ALA A 23 14.57 1.22 6.55
C ALA A 23 14.66 2.21 5.37
N ILE A 24 13.54 2.84 4.98
CA ILE A 24 13.53 3.81 3.89
C ILE A 24 14.07 5.16 4.35
N ARG A 25 13.65 5.64 5.52
CA ARG A 25 13.97 6.98 6.01
C ARG A 25 15.36 7.07 6.64
N GLU A 26 15.73 6.11 7.48
CA GLU A 26 16.95 6.17 8.28
C GLU A 26 18.12 5.39 7.66
N MET A 27 17.82 4.33 6.89
CA MET A 27 18.84 3.51 6.24
C MET A 27 18.95 3.79 4.74
N GLU A 28 18.15 4.71 4.20
CA GLU A 28 18.12 5.10 2.78
C GLU A 28 17.93 3.90 1.82
N ILE A 29 17.28 2.83 2.28
CA ILE A 29 17.02 1.66 1.44
C ILE A 29 15.90 1.99 0.45
N SER A 30 16.12 1.67 -0.82
CA SER A 30 15.12 1.96 -1.86
C SER A 30 13.76 1.28 -1.58
N PRO A 31 12.63 2.00 -1.76
CA PRO A 31 11.29 1.43 -1.57
C PRO A 31 11.01 0.17 -2.39
N ASN A 32 11.59 0.06 -3.59
CA ASN A 32 11.48 -1.15 -4.42
C ASN A 32 12.12 -2.39 -3.77
N THR A 33 13.25 -2.19 -3.09
CA THR A 33 13.93 -3.26 -2.34
C THR A 33 13.05 -3.69 -1.18
N ILE A 34 12.54 -2.74 -0.39
CA ILE A 34 11.64 -3.02 0.74
C ILE A 34 10.36 -3.74 0.29
N THR A 35 9.72 -3.27 -0.79
CA THR A 35 8.51 -3.90 -1.35
C THR A 35 8.74 -5.39 -1.62
N LYS A 36 9.88 -5.72 -2.25
CA LYS A 36 10.24 -7.10 -2.61
C LYS A 36 10.55 -7.97 -1.39
N PHE A 37 11.35 -7.45 -0.45
CA PHE A 37 11.84 -8.26 0.67
C PHE A 37 10.83 -8.39 1.81
N TYR A 38 9.98 -7.39 2.03
CA TYR A 38 9.06 -7.36 3.18
C TYR A 38 7.68 -7.94 2.85
N GLY A 39 7.52 -8.51 1.64
CA GLY A 39 6.30 -9.23 1.25
C GLY A 39 5.09 -8.32 1.04
N TYR A 40 5.31 -7.09 0.56
CA TYR A 40 4.23 -6.27 0.02
C TYR A 40 3.76 -6.88 -1.31
N LYS A 41 2.46 -6.82 -1.62
CA LYS A 41 1.94 -7.40 -2.87
C LYS A 41 2.26 -6.50 -4.06
N SER A 42 2.37 -5.20 -3.81
CA SER A 42 2.74 -4.20 -4.82
C SER A 42 3.46 -3.01 -4.17
N SER A 43 4.15 -2.22 -4.99
CA SER A 43 4.74 -0.95 -4.55
C SER A 43 3.69 0.02 -4.02
N CYS A 44 2.47 -0.02 -4.57
CA CYS A 44 1.37 0.80 -4.09
C CYS A 44 1.00 0.49 -2.62
N ASP A 45 1.05 -0.78 -2.20
CA ASP A 45 0.73 -1.12 -0.81
C ASP A 45 1.72 -0.44 0.15
N LEU A 46 3.00 -0.37 -0.22
CA LEU A 46 4.02 0.34 0.54
C LEU A 46 3.82 1.85 0.48
N GLU A 47 3.49 2.42 -0.69
CA GLU A 47 3.21 3.86 -0.82
C GLU A 47 2.06 4.32 0.09
N GLN A 48 1.00 3.53 0.23
CA GLN A 48 -0.11 3.86 1.13
C GLN A 48 0.34 3.92 2.59
N VAL A 49 1.18 2.98 3.01
CA VAL A 49 1.75 2.96 4.36
C VAL A 49 2.63 4.19 4.61
N LEU A 50 3.42 4.60 3.62
CA LEU A 50 4.27 5.78 3.72
C LEU A 50 3.45 7.08 3.76
N LYS A 51 2.36 7.17 2.98
CA LYS A 51 1.47 8.34 2.93
C LYS A 51 0.56 8.48 4.14
N GLN A 52 0.13 7.38 4.76
CA GLN A 52 -0.66 7.44 6.01
C GLN A 52 0.10 8.15 7.12
N ASP A 53 1.42 7.94 7.18
CA ASP A 53 2.28 8.55 8.19
C ASP A 53 2.51 10.06 7.94
N GLU A 54 2.54 10.48 6.67
CA GLU A 54 2.59 11.91 6.31
C GLU A 54 1.28 12.64 6.67
N ASN A 55 0.13 11.97 6.48
CA ASN A 55 -1.19 12.52 6.81
C ASN A 55 -1.54 12.43 8.30
N ASP A 56 -0.95 11.51 9.07
CA ASP A 56 -1.09 11.51 10.54
C ASP A 56 -0.37 12.72 11.19
N ALA A 57 0.58 13.35 10.48
CA ALA A 57 1.17 14.63 10.87
C ALA A 57 0.36 15.85 10.40
N ASN A 58 -0.58 15.68 9.46
CA ASN A 58 -1.41 16.75 8.90
C ASN A 58 -2.78 16.16 8.47
N SER A 59 -3.74 16.23 9.38
CA SER A 59 -5.09 15.66 9.21
C SER A 59 -5.79 16.12 7.91
N ASP A 60 -6.61 15.22 7.37
CA ASP A 60 -7.71 15.46 6.42
C ASP A 60 -7.37 15.73 4.94
N ILE A 61 -6.64 14.83 4.29
CA ILE A 61 -6.73 14.73 2.82
C ILE A 61 -7.05 13.29 2.41
N CYS A 62 -8.29 13.11 1.92
CA CYS A 62 -8.79 11.90 1.28
C CYS A 62 -7.74 11.32 0.33
N SER A 63 -7.16 10.19 0.73
CA SER A 63 -6.18 9.49 -0.07
C SER A 63 -6.86 8.92 -1.31
N THR A 64 -6.62 9.52 -2.47
CA THR A 64 -6.95 8.91 -3.77
C THR A 64 -6.33 7.51 -3.79
N PRO A 65 -7.10 6.42 -3.98
CA PRO A 65 -6.51 5.09 -4.05
C PRO A 65 -5.47 5.08 -5.17
N CYS A 66 -4.32 4.42 -4.99
CA CYS A 66 -3.46 4.17 -6.16
C CYS A 66 -4.37 3.55 -7.22
N ALA A 67 -4.40 4.15 -8.39
CA ALA A 67 -5.15 3.62 -9.50
C ALA A 67 -4.70 2.16 -9.71
N ARG A 68 -5.54 1.20 -9.31
CA ARG A 68 -5.49 -0.12 -9.91
C ARG A 68 -5.73 0.17 -11.38
N SER A 69 -4.67 0.06 -12.18
CA SER A 69 -4.75 0.24 -13.62
C SER A 69 -5.81 -0.71 -14.15
N LEU A 70 -7.03 -0.21 -14.30
CA LEU A 70 -8.10 -0.86 -15.04
C LEU A 70 -7.83 -0.50 -16.50
N THR A 71 -6.83 -1.15 -17.10
CA THR A 71 -6.81 -1.29 -18.56
C THR A 71 -7.91 -2.30 -18.92
N SER A 72 -9.14 -1.82 -18.84
CA SER A 72 -10.31 -2.42 -19.45
C SER A 72 -10.66 -1.50 -20.61
N ASP A 73 -9.89 -1.59 -21.70
CA ASP A 73 -10.29 -1.10 -23.02
C ASP A 73 -11.53 -1.89 -23.46
N VAL A 74 -12.69 -1.54 -22.90
CA VAL A 74 -13.97 -1.89 -23.50
C VAL A 74 -14.21 -0.82 -24.55
N SER A 75 -13.61 -1.06 -25.71
CA SER A 75 -14.00 -0.43 -26.96
C SER A 75 -15.51 -0.61 -27.11
N LYS A 76 -16.28 0.42 -26.76
CA LYS A 76 -17.70 0.49 -27.07
C LYS A 76 -17.79 0.77 -28.57
N THR A 77 -17.68 -0.28 -29.37
CA THR A 77 -18.19 -0.28 -30.73
C THR A 77 -19.68 0.00 -30.66
N THR A 78 -20.05 1.22 -31.01
CA THR A 78 -21.41 1.62 -31.35
C THR A 78 -21.91 0.69 -32.46
N ILE A 79 -22.85 -0.19 -32.14
CA ILE A 79 -23.64 -0.89 -33.16
C ILE A 79 -24.95 -0.11 -33.23
N PHE A 80 -25.16 0.57 -34.35
CA PHE A 80 -26.48 1.01 -34.78
C PHE A 80 -27.22 -0.20 -35.35
N ASP A 81 -28.43 -0.43 -34.86
CA ASP A 81 -29.61 -0.80 -35.66
C ASP A 81 -30.86 -0.27 -34.94
#